data_AF-A0A556MJS4-F1
#
_entry.id   AF-A0A556MJS4-F1
#
_cell.length_a   1.000
_cell.length_b   1.000
_cell.length_c   1.000
_cell.angle_alpha   90.00
_cell.angle_beta   90.00
_cell.angle_gamma   90.00
#
_symmetry.space_group_name_H-M   'P 1'
#
loop_
_entity.id
_entity.type
_entity.pdbx_description
1 polymer ?
#
loop_
_entity_poly.entity_id
_entity_poly.type
_entity_poly.pdbx_seq_one_letter_code
_entity_poly.pdbx_strand_id
1 'polypeptide(L)'
;MKKENLTNIHLHSAGATIQHKSPFEDLISYTNETNLSQEFREEWVIPFYFELNNQSDEWIKKMIELKPQINENIILQNLGDFDWRIRSTGSYFAGIKKAIQFQEIIGIHLLKSEVCYAGSEYAITLASFNTKRSVYYLNLYLEYYLTKPELYFDQGSVITALKYLDEINNTNNTEKHLKNWESLVIWRNEKQIENLNNLKKLIPDKNLELEQQIQEIKPMDTNIVISNFHKSIESLKRIING
;
A
#
# COMPACT_ATOMS: atom_id res chain seq x y z
N MET A 1 -6.54 -2.48 -18.85
CA MET A 1 -5.77 -3.52 -19.59
C MET A 1 -5.47 -4.72 -18.72
N LYS A 2 -5.59 -5.97 -19.21
CA LYS A 2 -5.15 -7.17 -18.47
C LYS A 2 -3.62 -7.26 -18.43
N LYS A 3 -3.07 -7.69 -17.29
CA LYS A 3 -1.61 -7.86 -17.06
C LYS A 3 -0.92 -8.67 -18.17
N GLU A 4 -1.57 -9.74 -18.62
CA GLU A 4 -1.07 -10.69 -19.64
C GLU A 4 -0.78 -10.04 -21.00
N ASN A 5 -1.39 -8.88 -21.27
CA ASN A 5 -1.24 -8.16 -22.54
C ASN A 5 -0.22 -7.02 -22.46
N LEU A 6 0.50 -6.87 -21.33
CA LEU A 6 1.44 -5.78 -21.10
C LEU A 6 2.87 -6.16 -21.52
N THR A 7 3.55 -5.24 -22.20
CA THR A 7 5.00 -5.35 -22.42
C THR A 7 5.77 -5.04 -21.13
N ASN A 8 7.06 -5.40 -21.07
CA ASN A 8 7.91 -5.10 -19.90
C ASN A 8 7.95 -3.60 -19.55
N ILE A 9 7.93 -2.72 -20.56
CA ILE A 9 7.90 -1.25 -20.35
C ILE A 9 6.59 -0.83 -19.69
N HIS A 10 5.46 -1.38 -20.17
CA HIS A 10 4.16 -1.10 -19.57
C HIS A 10 4.06 -1.63 -18.14
N LEU A 11 4.57 -2.84 -17.87
CA LEU A 11 4.64 -3.40 -16.52
C LEU A 11 5.45 -2.53 -15.57
N HIS A 12 6.63 -2.08 -16.00
CA HIS A 12 7.45 -1.17 -15.21
C HIS A 12 6.72 0.15 -14.91
N SER A 13 6.12 0.77 -15.92
CA SER A 13 5.38 2.03 -15.78
C SER A 13 4.17 1.91 -14.84
N ALA A 14 3.48 0.77 -14.89
CA ALA A 14 2.36 0.41 -14.04
C ALA A 14 2.75 0.07 -12.59
N GLY A 15 4.05 -0.04 -12.29
CA GLY A 15 4.56 -0.40 -10.96
C GLY A 15 4.71 -1.91 -10.73
N ALA A 16 4.52 -2.74 -11.75
CA ALA A 16 4.74 -4.19 -11.68
C ALA A 16 6.21 -4.55 -11.99
N THR A 17 7.13 -3.98 -11.20
CA THR A 17 8.58 -4.16 -11.39
C THR A 17 9.10 -5.49 -10.86
N ILE A 18 8.36 -6.13 -9.95
CA ILE A 18 8.68 -7.44 -9.38
C ILE A 18 7.55 -8.40 -9.72
N GLN A 19 7.89 -9.50 -10.40
CA GLN A 19 7.00 -10.63 -10.61
C GLN A 19 7.48 -11.77 -9.71
N HIS A 20 6.63 -12.18 -8.77
CA HIS A 20 6.94 -13.25 -7.84
C HIS A 20 5.81 -14.27 -7.84
N LYS A 21 6.15 -15.52 -7.55
CA LYS A 21 5.14 -16.55 -7.35
C LYS A 21 4.56 -16.43 -5.95
N SER A 22 3.25 -16.50 -5.83
CA SER A 22 2.55 -16.32 -4.55
C SER A 22 1.42 -17.34 -4.40
N PRO A 23 1.02 -17.67 -3.16
CA PRO A 23 -0.12 -18.56 -2.93
C PRO A 23 -1.46 -17.94 -3.37
N PHE A 24 -1.44 -16.70 -3.87
CA PHE A 24 -2.61 -15.93 -4.29
C PHE A 24 -2.74 -15.84 -5.82
N GLU A 25 -1.97 -16.64 -6.57
CA GLU A 25 -2.00 -16.67 -8.03
C GLU A 25 -3.39 -16.97 -8.59
N ASP A 26 -4.08 -17.95 -8.00
CA ASP A 26 -5.42 -18.39 -8.42
C ASP A 26 -6.55 -17.41 -8.07
N LEU A 27 -6.27 -16.39 -7.25
CA LEU A 27 -7.25 -15.34 -6.99
C LEU A 27 -7.45 -14.48 -8.25
N ILE A 28 -8.70 -14.17 -8.58
CA ILE A 28 -9.03 -13.38 -9.76
C ILE A 28 -9.02 -11.89 -9.39
N SER A 29 -8.03 -11.15 -9.88
CA SER A 29 -8.04 -9.68 -9.83
C SER A 29 -9.22 -9.16 -10.64
N TYR A 30 -9.99 -8.23 -10.05
CA TYR A 30 -10.91 -7.44 -10.85
C TYR A 30 -10.13 -6.60 -11.87
N THR A 31 -10.56 -6.63 -13.13
CA THR A 31 -9.95 -5.83 -14.21
C THR A 31 -11.04 -5.25 -15.09
N ASN A 32 -10.85 -4.01 -15.55
CA ASN A 32 -11.72 -3.41 -16.55
C ASN A 32 -11.64 -4.20 -17.88
N GLU A 33 -12.77 -4.29 -18.57
CA GLU A 33 -12.84 -4.86 -19.91
C GLU A 33 -12.10 -4.01 -20.93
N THR A 34 -12.18 -2.69 -20.78
CA THR A 34 -11.56 -1.69 -21.65
C THR A 34 -10.55 -0.84 -20.88
N ASN A 35 -9.67 -0.16 -21.61
CA ASN A 35 -8.74 0.80 -21.02
C ASN A 35 -9.48 2.07 -20.62
N LEU A 36 -9.07 2.67 -19.52
CA LEU A 36 -9.56 3.99 -19.12
C LEU A 36 -9.11 5.02 -20.15
N SER A 37 -10.00 5.94 -20.49
CA SER A 37 -9.67 7.05 -21.38
C SER A 37 -8.72 8.03 -20.69
N GLN A 38 -8.05 8.86 -21.48
CA GLN A 38 -7.18 9.90 -20.95
C GLN A 38 -7.98 10.93 -20.14
N GLU A 39 -9.16 11.29 -20.63
CA GLU A 39 -10.08 12.23 -19.96
C GLU A 39 -10.48 11.71 -18.57
N PHE A 40 -10.78 10.41 -18.45
CA PHE A 40 -11.07 9.80 -17.16
C PHE A 40 -9.90 9.93 -16.19
N ARG A 41 -8.66 9.73 -16.67
CA ARG A 41 -7.45 9.83 -15.82
C ARG A 41 -7.18 11.26 -15.38
N GLU A 42 -7.37 12.22 -16.27
CA GLU A 42 -7.23 13.66 -15.98
C GLU A 42 -8.25 14.13 -14.95
N GLU A 43 -9.46 13.59 -14.98
CA GLU A 43 -10.51 13.94 -14.02
C GLU A 43 -10.35 13.21 -12.69
N TRP A 44 -10.11 11.88 -12.71
CA TRP A 44 -10.28 11.03 -11.53
C TRP A 44 -8.99 10.48 -10.93
N VAL A 45 -7.83 10.65 -11.55
CA VAL A 45 -6.57 10.06 -11.07
C VAL A 45 -5.50 11.12 -10.86
N ILE A 46 -5.11 11.81 -11.93
CA ILE A 46 -3.96 12.71 -12.00
C ILE A 46 -4.01 13.79 -10.89
N PRO A 47 -5.16 14.40 -10.58
CA PRO A 47 -5.23 15.45 -9.56
C PRO A 47 -5.08 14.95 -8.11
N PHE A 48 -5.02 13.63 -7.89
CA PHE A 48 -5.17 13.06 -6.55
C PHE A 48 -4.10 12.06 -6.14
N TYR A 49 -3.59 11.22 -7.05
CA TYR A 49 -2.82 10.04 -6.65
C TYR A 49 -1.54 10.33 -5.84
N PHE A 50 -0.96 11.53 -5.97
CA PHE A 50 0.19 11.97 -5.18
C PHE A 50 -0.16 12.50 -3.78
N GLU A 51 -1.43 12.82 -3.53
CA GLU A 51 -1.89 13.53 -2.33
C GLU A 51 -2.88 12.70 -1.50
N LEU A 52 -3.04 11.41 -1.76
CA LEU A 52 -4.03 10.57 -1.07
C LEU A 52 -3.85 10.52 0.47
N ASN A 53 -2.61 10.73 0.94
CA ASN A 53 -2.27 10.81 2.36
C ASN A 53 -2.03 12.25 2.85
N ASN A 54 -2.44 13.27 2.08
CA ASN A 54 -2.38 14.66 2.49
C ASN A 54 -3.39 14.90 3.64
N GLN A 55 -2.89 15.52 4.72
CA GLN A 55 -3.64 15.72 5.96
C GLN A 55 -4.02 17.19 6.17
N SER A 56 -3.72 18.07 5.21
CA SER A 56 -4.05 19.49 5.30
C SER A 56 -5.55 19.74 5.27
N ASP A 57 -5.99 20.83 5.90
CA ASP A 57 -7.40 21.24 5.89
C ASP A 57 -7.87 21.60 4.47
N GLU A 58 -6.97 22.12 3.64
CA GLU A 58 -7.22 22.44 2.23
C GLU A 58 -7.52 21.17 1.42
N TRP A 59 -6.73 20.12 1.63
CA TRP A 59 -6.97 18.83 0.99
C TRP A 59 -8.28 18.21 1.46
N ILE A 60 -8.52 18.21 2.77
CA ILE A 60 -9.76 17.67 3.34
C ILE A 60 -10.98 18.40 2.77
N LYS A 61 -10.93 19.74 2.68
CA LYS A 61 -12.00 20.53 2.06
C LYS A 61 -12.20 20.17 0.58
N LYS A 62 -11.11 20.08 -0.20
CA LYS A 62 -11.14 19.65 -1.61
C LYS A 62 -11.82 18.28 -1.76
N MET A 63 -11.49 17.33 -0.89
CA MET A 63 -12.07 15.99 -0.95
C MET A 63 -13.54 15.94 -0.48
N ILE A 64 -13.93 16.78 0.49
CA ILE A 64 -15.34 16.95 0.87
C ILE A 64 -16.16 17.46 -0.31
N GLU A 65 -15.67 18.46 -1.04
CA GLU A 65 -16.34 19.03 -2.21
C GLU A 65 -16.42 18.04 -3.39
N LEU A 66 -15.42 17.17 -3.55
CA LEU A 66 -15.41 16.12 -4.58
C LEU A 66 -16.31 14.93 -4.23
N LYS A 67 -16.44 14.58 -2.94
CA LYS A 67 -17.13 13.38 -2.44
C LYS A 67 -18.53 13.12 -3.04
N PRO A 68 -19.40 14.12 -3.29
CA PRO A 68 -20.70 13.90 -3.92
C PRO A 68 -20.60 13.36 -5.35
N GLN A 69 -19.53 13.69 -6.07
CA GLN A 69 -19.33 13.31 -7.47
C GLN A 69 -18.76 11.89 -7.61
N ILE A 70 -18.06 11.40 -6.59
CA ILE A 70 -17.55 10.02 -6.54
C ILE A 70 -18.72 9.04 -6.42
N ASN A 71 -18.88 8.22 -7.46
CA ASN A 71 -19.87 7.14 -7.54
C ASN A 71 -19.20 5.76 -7.69
N GLU A 72 -20.03 4.71 -7.63
CA GLU A 72 -19.58 3.32 -7.70
C GLU A 72 -18.82 2.98 -8.98
N ASN A 73 -19.26 3.49 -10.13
CA ASN A 73 -18.61 3.24 -11.41
C ASN A 73 -17.21 3.86 -11.43
N ILE A 74 -17.03 5.08 -10.90
CA ILE A 74 -15.71 5.72 -10.81
C ILE A 74 -14.76 4.89 -9.94
N ILE A 75 -15.24 4.42 -8.77
CA ILE A 75 -14.43 3.58 -7.88
C ILE A 75 -14.04 2.28 -8.59
N LEU A 76 -15.01 1.61 -9.20
CA LEU A 76 -14.81 0.32 -9.84
C LEU A 76 -13.85 0.43 -11.04
N GLN A 77 -14.04 1.45 -11.88
CA GLN A 77 -13.14 1.74 -13.02
C GLN A 77 -11.71 2.00 -12.56
N ASN A 78 -11.52 2.73 -11.46
CA ASN A 78 -10.18 2.95 -10.91
C ASN A 78 -9.55 1.64 -10.38
N LEU A 79 -10.31 0.84 -9.64
CA LEU A 79 -9.83 -0.44 -9.11
C LEU A 79 -9.51 -1.46 -10.21
N GLY A 80 -10.11 -1.34 -11.39
CA GLY A 80 -9.96 -2.30 -12.48
C GLY A 80 -8.79 -2.03 -13.44
N ASP A 81 -8.12 -0.87 -13.40
CA ASP A 81 -6.95 -0.67 -14.27
C ASP A 81 -5.67 -1.21 -13.62
N PHE A 82 -4.78 -1.76 -14.43
CA PHE A 82 -3.52 -2.35 -13.95
C PHE A 82 -2.46 -1.25 -13.84
N ASP A 83 -2.61 -0.36 -12.86
CA ASP A 83 -1.67 0.74 -12.56
C ASP A 83 -1.80 1.13 -11.09
N TRP A 84 -0.68 1.27 -10.38
CA TRP A 84 -0.71 1.58 -8.96
C TRP A 84 -1.39 2.91 -8.63
N ARG A 85 -1.20 3.95 -9.44
CA ARG A 85 -1.74 5.30 -9.18
C ARG A 85 -3.26 5.25 -9.22
N ILE A 86 -3.77 4.55 -10.22
CA ILE A 86 -5.21 4.41 -10.48
C ILE A 86 -5.84 3.55 -9.38
N ARG A 87 -5.25 2.41 -9.05
CA ARG A 87 -5.82 1.54 -8.00
C ARG A 87 -5.73 2.17 -6.61
N SER A 88 -4.66 2.90 -6.29
CA SER A 88 -4.55 3.68 -5.04
C SER A 88 -5.69 4.70 -4.94
N THR A 89 -5.95 5.47 -6.00
CA THR A 89 -7.05 6.44 -6.02
C THR A 89 -8.42 5.76 -5.89
N GLY A 90 -8.64 4.65 -6.58
CA GLY A 90 -9.87 3.86 -6.44
C GLY A 90 -10.10 3.33 -5.02
N SER A 91 -9.03 2.83 -4.38
CA SER A 91 -9.08 2.40 -2.98
C SER A 91 -9.43 3.56 -2.04
N TYR A 92 -8.79 4.71 -2.22
CA TYR A 92 -9.03 5.89 -1.41
C TYR A 92 -10.47 6.40 -1.54
N PHE A 93 -10.99 6.46 -2.77
CA PHE A 93 -12.38 6.82 -3.04
C PHE A 93 -13.37 5.84 -2.41
N ALA A 94 -13.07 4.52 -2.44
CA ALA A 94 -13.87 3.53 -1.73
C ALA A 94 -13.89 3.80 -0.21
N GLY A 95 -12.75 4.19 0.38
CA GLY A 95 -12.64 4.60 1.78
C GLY A 95 -13.51 5.82 2.10
N ILE A 96 -13.41 6.88 1.29
CA ILE A 96 -14.21 8.13 1.45
C ILE A 96 -15.71 7.84 1.38
N LYS A 97 -16.12 6.95 0.47
CA LYS A 97 -17.54 6.60 0.28
C LYS A 97 -18.03 5.51 1.22
N LYS A 98 -17.18 4.96 2.09
CA LYS A 98 -17.47 3.76 2.89
C LYS A 98 -18.04 2.62 2.04
N ALA A 99 -17.51 2.46 0.83
CA ALA A 99 -18.02 1.54 -0.19
C ALA A 99 -17.54 0.10 0.07
N ILE A 100 -18.07 -0.51 1.16
CA ILE A 100 -17.70 -1.85 1.64
C ILE A 100 -17.97 -2.94 0.58
N GLN A 101 -18.88 -2.71 -0.36
CA GLN A 101 -19.12 -3.63 -1.49
C GLN A 101 -17.87 -3.90 -2.34
N PHE A 102 -16.89 -2.99 -2.35
CA PHE A 102 -15.60 -3.19 -3.05
C PHE A 102 -14.50 -3.80 -2.18
N GLN A 103 -14.81 -4.16 -0.94
CA GLN A 103 -13.84 -4.72 0.00
C GLN A 103 -13.15 -5.98 -0.53
N GLU A 104 -13.89 -6.85 -1.21
CA GLU A 104 -13.32 -8.08 -1.77
C GLU A 104 -12.30 -7.79 -2.88
N ILE A 105 -12.62 -6.85 -3.77
CA ILE A 105 -11.72 -6.41 -4.83
C ILE A 105 -10.42 -5.85 -4.23
N ILE A 106 -10.54 -4.94 -3.26
CA ILE A 106 -9.39 -4.31 -2.60
C ILE A 106 -8.55 -5.35 -1.85
N GLY A 107 -9.21 -6.28 -1.14
CA GLY A 107 -8.54 -7.36 -0.43
C GLY A 107 -7.76 -8.30 -1.35
N ILE A 108 -8.35 -8.70 -2.49
CA ILE A 108 -7.68 -9.54 -3.49
C ILE A 108 -6.50 -8.78 -4.11
N HIS A 109 -6.67 -7.52 -4.47
CA HIS A 109 -5.58 -6.70 -5.01
C HIS A 109 -4.41 -6.57 -4.03
N LEU A 110 -4.71 -6.40 -2.74
CA LEU A 110 -3.69 -6.41 -1.69
C LEU A 110 -2.95 -7.75 -1.65
N LEU A 111 -3.68 -8.87 -1.56
CA LEU A 111 -3.06 -10.20 -1.50
C LEU A 111 -2.18 -10.49 -2.71
N LYS A 112 -2.61 -10.11 -3.92
CA LYS A 112 -1.84 -10.36 -5.13
C LYS A 112 -0.62 -9.45 -5.28
N SER A 113 -0.62 -8.25 -4.66
CA SER A 113 0.50 -7.31 -4.65
C SER A 113 1.09 -7.09 -6.05
N GLU A 114 0.23 -6.88 -7.05
CA GLU A 114 0.64 -6.90 -8.45
C GLU A 114 1.36 -5.64 -8.92
N VAL A 115 1.21 -4.54 -8.18
CA VAL A 115 1.77 -3.22 -8.47
C VAL A 115 2.27 -2.59 -7.17
N CYS A 116 3.37 -1.83 -7.24
CA CYS A 116 3.98 -1.17 -6.08
C CYS A 116 3.09 -0.05 -5.50
N TYR A 117 3.37 0.38 -4.26
CA TYR A 117 2.73 1.51 -3.56
C TYR A 117 1.23 1.38 -3.26
N ALA A 118 0.44 0.64 -4.04
CA ALA A 118 -1.00 0.56 -3.83
C ALA A 118 -1.39 -0.18 -2.54
N GLY A 119 -0.50 -1.01 -1.98
CA GLY A 119 -0.77 -1.77 -0.76
C GLY A 119 -0.98 -0.89 0.47
N SER A 120 -0.33 0.28 0.58
CA SER A 120 -0.60 1.22 1.68
C SER A 120 -2.03 1.73 1.65
N GLU A 121 -2.51 2.16 0.50
CA GLU A 121 -3.87 2.69 0.33
C GLU A 121 -4.93 1.60 0.48
N TYR A 122 -4.65 0.36 0.05
CA TYR A 122 -5.53 -0.77 0.37
C TYR A 122 -5.61 -1.01 1.88
N ALA A 123 -4.47 -0.97 2.59
CA ALA A 123 -4.44 -1.19 4.03
C ALA A 123 -5.21 -0.10 4.81
N ILE A 124 -5.06 1.16 4.43
CA ILE A 124 -5.82 2.29 5.00
C ILE A 124 -7.31 2.10 4.75
N THR A 125 -7.72 1.81 3.51
CA THR A 125 -9.14 1.63 3.17
C THR A 125 -9.75 0.44 3.90
N LEU A 126 -9.07 -0.71 3.94
CA LEU A 126 -9.53 -1.87 4.70
C LEU A 126 -9.64 -1.56 6.19
N ALA A 127 -8.67 -0.85 6.79
CA ALA A 127 -8.76 -0.41 8.17
C ALA A 127 -9.93 0.56 8.41
N SER A 128 -10.21 1.45 7.45
CA SER A 128 -11.34 2.37 7.52
C SER A 128 -12.71 1.67 7.49
N PHE A 129 -12.81 0.54 6.79
CA PHE A 129 -14.00 -0.29 6.80
C PHE A 129 -14.20 -1.03 8.12
N ASN A 130 -13.12 -1.29 8.86
CA ASN A 130 -13.11 -1.95 10.17
C ASN A 130 -14.04 -3.17 10.26
N THR A 131 -13.95 -4.10 9.29
CA THR A 131 -14.73 -5.33 9.31
C THR A 131 -13.86 -6.55 9.61
N LYS A 132 -14.48 -7.65 10.03
CA LYS A 132 -13.80 -8.95 10.18
C LYS A 132 -13.10 -9.38 8.88
N ARG A 133 -13.68 -9.05 7.73
CA ARG A 133 -13.09 -9.36 6.42
C ARG A 133 -11.88 -8.48 6.11
N SER A 134 -11.81 -7.25 6.61
CA SER A 134 -10.61 -6.40 6.52
C SER A 134 -9.46 -7.04 7.28
N VAL A 135 -9.70 -7.39 8.54
CA VAL A 135 -8.73 -8.07 9.41
C VAL A 135 -8.27 -9.39 8.77
N TYR A 136 -9.17 -10.14 8.14
CA TYR A 136 -8.82 -11.37 7.40
C TYR A 136 -7.82 -11.11 6.26
N TYR A 137 -8.08 -10.14 5.38
CA TYR A 137 -7.16 -9.84 4.26
C TYR A 137 -5.80 -9.32 4.73
N LEU A 138 -5.78 -8.44 5.74
CA LEU A 138 -4.54 -7.94 6.32
C LEU A 138 -3.72 -9.07 6.96
N ASN A 139 -4.38 -9.98 7.68
CA ASN A 139 -3.72 -11.16 8.25
C ASN A 139 -3.12 -12.07 7.17
N LEU A 140 -3.91 -12.47 6.16
CA LEU A 140 -3.43 -13.35 5.10
C LEU A 140 -2.24 -12.76 4.35
N TYR A 141 -2.28 -11.45 4.08
CA TYR A 141 -1.14 -10.76 3.50
C TYR A 141 0.11 -10.93 4.37
N LEU A 142 0.00 -10.63 5.67
CA LEU A 142 1.15 -10.65 6.58
C LEU A 142 1.69 -12.07 6.82
N GLU A 143 0.81 -13.08 6.87
CA GLU A 143 1.21 -14.49 7.01
C GLU A 143 2.18 -14.92 5.91
N TYR A 144 1.98 -14.42 4.69
CA TYR A 144 2.87 -14.70 3.56
C TYR A 144 4.02 -13.69 3.46
N TYR A 145 3.72 -12.41 3.30
CA TYR A 145 4.70 -11.41 2.86
C TYR A 145 5.72 -11.00 3.94
N LEU A 146 5.45 -11.24 5.23
CA LEU A 146 6.48 -11.07 6.26
C LEU A 146 7.58 -12.14 6.17
N THR A 147 7.29 -13.28 5.54
CA THR A 147 8.29 -14.35 5.30
C THR A 147 9.15 -14.11 4.06
N LYS A 148 8.91 -13.01 3.34
CA LYS A 148 9.54 -12.63 2.08
C LYS A 148 10.25 -11.29 2.21
N PRO A 149 11.29 -11.18 3.04
CA PRO A 149 11.93 -9.89 3.33
C PRO A 149 12.58 -9.25 2.09
N GLU A 150 12.91 -10.04 1.07
CA GLU A 150 13.41 -9.61 -0.24
C GLU A 150 12.36 -8.89 -1.10
N LEU A 151 11.07 -9.10 -0.84
CA LEU A 151 9.99 -8.42 -1.53
C LEU A 151 9.70 -7.10 -0.82
N TYR A 152 10.28 -6.00 -1.30
CA TYR A 152 10.08 -4.64 -0.77
C TYR A 152 8.69 -4.08 -1.12
N PHE A 153 7.65 -4.71 -0.61
CA PHE A 153 6.25 -4.30 -0.75
C PHE A 153 5.79 -3.51 0.50
N ASP A 154 4.47 -3.46 0.72
CA ASP A 154 3.82 -2.63 1.71
C ASP A 154 3.65 -3.32 3.09
N GLN A 155 4.52 -4.28 3.45
CA GLN A 155 4.41 -5.01 4.72
C GLN A 155 4.30 -4.09 5.95
N GLY A 156 5.10 -3.02 5.99
CA GLY A 156 5.07 -2.04 7.08
C GLY A 156 3.74 -1.31 7.20
N SER A 157 3.12 -0.96 6.08
CA SER A 157 1.80 -0.32 6.05
C SER A 157 0.69 -1.28 6.50
N VAL A 158 0.75 -2.53 6.07
CA VAL A 158 -0.26 -3.55 6.40
C VAL A 158 -0.20 -3.95 7.88
N ILE A 159 1.00 -4.12 8.45
CA ILE A 159 1.12 -4.46 9.89
C ILE A 159 0.70 -3.29 10.78
N THR A 160 1.01 -2.06 10.36
CA THR A 160 0.53 -0.84 11.03
C THR A 160 -1.00 -0.75 11.00
N ALA A 161 -1.63 -1.07 9.87
CA ALA A 161 -3.09 -1.11 9.75
C ALA A 161 -3.72 -2.17 10.66
N LEU A 162 -3.12 -3.36 10.76
CA LEU A 162 -3.60 -4.42 11.65
C LEU A 162 -3.44 -4.02 13.12
N LYS A 163 -2.32 -3.38 13.49
CA LYS A 163 -2.08 -2.87 14.84
C LYS A 163 -3.05 -1.77 15.24
N TYR A 164 -3.37 -0.87 14.31
CA TYR A 164 -4.42 0.14 14.49
C TYR A 164 -5.77 -0.52 14.78
N LEU A 165 -6.15 -1.54 14.01
CA LEU A 165 -7.40 -2.27 14.21
C LEU A 165 -7.44 -3.01 15.56
N ASP A 166 -6.30 -3.54 16.01
CA ASP A 166 -6.17 -4.13 17.34
C ASP A 166 -6.44 -3.12 18.45
N GLU A 167 -5.90 -1.91 18.34
CA GLU A 167 -6.13 -0.84 19.32
C GLU A 167 -7.60 -0.45 19.38
N ILE A 168 -8.24 -0.17 18.24
CA ILE A 168 -9.62 0.35 18.24
C ILE A 168 -10.67 -0.71 18.54
N ASN A 169 -10.38 -1.99 18.32
CA ASN A 169 -11.30 -3.11 18.58
C ASN A 169 -10.95 -3.89 19.85
N ASN A 170 -9.88 -3.51 20.56
CA ASN A 170 -9.36 -4.23 21.72
C ASN A 170 -9.08 -5.72 21.42
N THR A 171 -8.35 -5.97 20.33
CA THR A 171 -7.91 -7.31 19.90
C THR A 171 -6.38 -7.42 19.86
N ASN A 172 -5.84 -8.60 19.54
CA ASN A 172 -4.39 -8.82 19.44
C ASN A 172 -4.01 -9.69 18.24
N ASN A 173 -4.54 -9.37 17.06
CA ASN A 173 -4.24 -10.08 15.80
C ASN A 173 -2.80 -9.87 15.33
N THR A 174 -2.17 -8.77 15.71
CA THR A 174 -0.79 -8.41 15.35
C THR A 174 0.24 -9.35 16.00
N GLU A 175 -0.06 -9.88 17.18
CA GLU A 175 0.84 -10.73 17.99
C GLU A 175 1.49 -11.85 17.19
N LYS A 176 0.68 -12.61 16.43
CA LYS A 176 1.16 -13.77 15.66
C LYS A 176 2.14 -13.38 14.53
N HIS A 177 2.23 -12.10 14.19
CA HIS A 177 3.10 -11.58 13.14
C HIS A 177 4.40 -10.97 13.66
N LEU A 178 4.50 -10.66 14.95
CA LEU A 178 5.61 -9.88 15.52
C LEU A 178 6.98 -10.52 15.26
N LYS A 179 7.08 -11.85 15.40
CA LYS A 179 8.33 -12.58 15.13
C LYS A 179 8.77 -12.46 13.66
N ASN A 180 7.84 -12.60 12.72
CA ASN A 180 8.16 -12.48 11.29
C ASN A 180 8.46 -11.03 10.91
N TRP A 181 7.76 -10.07 11.53
CA TRP A 181 8.05 -8.65 11.37
C TRP A 181 9.46 -8.29 11.84
N GLU A 182 9.84 -8.70 13.05
CA GLU A 182 11.19 -8.51 13.59
C GLU A 182 12.24 -9.13 12.66
N SER A 183 12.02 -10.38 12.23
CA SER A 183 12.92 -11.08 11.32
C SER A 183 13.08 -10.34 9.98
N LEU A 184 11.99 -9.82 9.41
CA LEU A 184 12.01 -9.05 8.17
C LEU A 184 12.79 -7.74 8.32
N VAL A 185 12.54 -7.03 9.41
CA VAL A 185 13.14 -5.73 9.71
C VAL A 185 14.66 -5.88 9.92
N ILE A 186 15.08 -6.89 10.69
CA ILE A 186 16.50 -7.23 10.88
C ILE A 186 17.16 -7.59 9.55
N TRP A 187 16.56 -8.50 8.78
CA TRP A 187 17.12 -8.94 7.49
C TRP A 187 17.32 -7.77 6.52
N ARG A 188 16.34 -6.85 6.42
CA ARG A 188 16.45 -5.69 5.52
C ARG A 188 17.54 -4.72 5.96
N ASN A 189 17.71 -4.53 7.27
CA ASN A 189 18.79 -3.72 7.82
C ASN A 189 20.17 -4.32 7.51
N GLU A 190 20.35 -5.62 7.74
CA GLU A 190 21.57 -6.34 7.41
C GLU A 190 21.89 -6.25 5.90
N LYS A 191 20.89 -6.41 5.04
CA LYS A 191 21.05 -6.29 3.60
C LYS A 191 21.40 -4.87 3.15
N GLN A 192 20.86 -3.84 3.80
CA GLN A 192 21.26 -2.46 3.52
C GLN A 192 22.75 -2.24 3.83
N ILE A 193 23.22 -2.72 4.99
CA ILE A 193 24.63 -2.63 5.38
C ILE A 193 25.52 -3.43 4.41
N GLU A 194 25.10 -4.64 4.03
CA GLU A 194 25.81 -5.45 3.03
C GLU A 194 25.93 -4.72 1.68
N ASN A 195 24.84 -4.12 1.20
CA ASN A 195 24.81 -3.38 -0.05
C ASN A 195 25.76 -2.16 -0.02
N LEU A 196 25.78 -1.39 1.07
CA LEU A 196 26.70 -0.26 1.24
C LEU A 196 28.17 -0.72 1.27
N ASN A 197 28.45 -1.83 1.98
CA ASN A 197 29.78 -2.44 1.99
C ASN A 197 30.22 -2.92 0.60
N ASN A 198 29.31 -3.46 -0.20
CA ASN A 198 29.60 -3.85 -1.58
C ASN A 198 29.83 -2.62 -2.48
N LEU A 199 29.05 -1.56 -2.30
CA LEU A 199 29.23 -0.29 -3.03
C LEU A 199 30.60 0.34 -2.74
N LYS A 200 31.05 0.28 -1.47
CA LYS A 200 32.38 0.74 -1.05
C LYS A 200 33.51 0.04 -1.80
N LYS A 201 33.37 -1.25 -2.11
CA LYS A 201 34.36 -2.00 -2.92
C LYS A 201 34.35 -1.58 -4.39
N LEU A 202 33.19 -1.19 -4.91
CA LEU A 202 33.02 -0.80 -6.32
C LEU A 202 33.42 0.66 -6.59
N ILE A 203 33.28 1.54 -5.59
CA ILE A 203 33.54 2.98 -5.73
C ILE A 203 34.44 3.46 -4.56
N PRO A 204 35.75 3.15 -4.60
CA PRO A 204 36.68 3.46 -3.51
C PRO A 204 36.75 4.95 -3.15
N ASP A 205 36.55 5.83 -4.12
CA ASP A 205 36.58 7.29 -3.93
C ASP A 205 35.46 7.81 -2.99
N LYS A 206 34.39 7.03 -2.80
CA LYS A 206 33.28 7.35 -1.89
C LYS A 206 33.35 6.63 -0.55
N ASN A 207 34.47 5.98 -0.23
CA ASN A 207 34.59 5.11 0.94
C ASN A 207 34.26 5.84 2.27
N LEU A 208 34.79 7.04 2.49
CA LEU A 208 34.55 7.80 3.72
C LEU A 208 33.07 8.18 3.90
N GLU A 209 32.39 8.57 2.82
CA GLU A 209 30.96 8.90 2.82
C GLU A 209 30.11 7.66 3.15
N LEU A 210 30.44 6.51 2.54
CA LEU A 210 29.73 5.25 2.76
C LEU A 210 29.98 4.69 4.17
N GLU A 211 31.18 4.86 4.74
CA GLU A 211 31.47 4.50 6.13
C GLU A 211 30.64 5.33 7.12
N GLN A 212 30.51 6.63 6.88
CA GLN A 212 29.65 7.50 7.68
C GLN A 212 28.19 7.05 7.59
N GLN A 213 27.68 6.76 6.38
CA GLN A 213 26.32 6.24 6.20
C GLN A 213 26.10 4.93 6.96
N ILE A 214 27.06 3.99 6.94
CA ILE A 214 26.95 2.74 7.69
C ILE A 214 26.92 2.99 9.20
N GLN A 215 27.73 3.92 9.72
CA GLN A 215 27.76 4.28 11.14
C GLN A 215 26.47 4.99 11.60
N GLU A 216 25.81 5.71 10.70
CA GLU A 216 24.54 6.39 10.95
C GLU A 216 23.32 5.44 10.91
N ILE A 217 23.46 4.23 10.35
CA ILE A 217 22.42 3.21 10.42
C ILE A 217 22.23 2.82 11.89
N LYS A 218 21.14 3.34 12.47
CA LYS A 218 20.77 3.06 13.85
C LYS A 218 20.40 1.58 14.02
N PRO A 219 20.55 1.02 15.24
CA PRO A 219 19.92 -0.24 15.60
C PRO A 219 18.43 -0.18 15.22
N MET A 220 17.98 -1.21 14.51
CA MET A 220 16.68 -1.18 13.87
C MET A 220 15.58 -1.26 14.93
N ASP A 221 14.70 -0.26 14.96
CA ASP A 221 13.52 -0.25 15.84
C ASP A 221 12.45 -1.15 15.23
N THR A 222 12.13 -2.24 15.93
CA THR A 222 11.09 -3.19 15.52
C THR A 222 9.71 -2.77 16.01
N ASN A 223 9.59 -1.67 16.76
CA ASN A 223 8.31 -1.15 17.21
C ASN A 223 7.44 -0.71 16.03
N ILE A 224 6.19 -1.14 16.06
CA ILE A 224 5.19 -0.76 15.06
C ILE A 224 4.58 0.58 15.50
N VAL A 225 5.03 1.67 14.89
CA VAL A 225 4.55 3.03 15.18
C VAL A 225 3.30 3.33 14.35
N ILE A 226 2.17 3.55 15.02
CA ILE A 226 0.87 3.78 14.36
C ILE A 226 0.45 5.26 14.28
N SER A 227 1.24 6.21 14.80
CA SER A 227 0.84 7.63 14.91
C SER A 227 0.48 8.28 13.56
N ASN A 228 1.26 8.02 12.51
CA ASN A 228 0.96 8.51 11.16
C ASN A 228 -0.27 7.82 10.55
N PHE A 229 -0.52 6.57 10.92
CA PHE A 229 -1.71 5.83 10.48
C PHE A 229 -2.98 6.40 11.12
N HIS A 230 -2.93 6.74 12.42
CA HIS A 230 -4.02 7.46 13.08
C HIS A 230 -4.36 8.76 12.36
N LYS A 231 -3.35 9.56 11.99
CA LYS A 231 -3.59 10.81 11.26
C LYS A 231 -4.25 10.56 9.91
N SER A 232 -3.82 9.53 9.19
CA SER A 232 -4.40 9.16 7.89
C SER A 232 -5.87 8.75 8.02
N ILE A 233 -6.21 7.92 9.01
CA ILE A 233 -7.60 7.54 9.30
C ILE A 233 -8.42 8.74 9.78
N GLU A 234 -7.85 9.64 10.58
CA GLU A 234 -8.54 10.83 11.05
C GLU A 234 -8.88 11.79 9.91
N SER A 235 -7.92 12.07 9.01
CA SER A 235 -8.19 12.84 7.80
C SER A 235 -9.30 12.21 6.96
N LEU A 236 -9.30 10.88 6.79
CA LEU A 236 -10.37 10.17 6.09
C LEU A 236 -11.73 10.33 6.80
N LYS A 237 -11.78 10.21 8.13
CA LYS A 237 -13.01 10.43 8.92
C LYS A 237 -13.54 11.85 8.77
N ARG A 238 -12.66 12.85 8.77
CA ARG A 238 -13.05 14.26 8.54
C ARG A 238 -13.69 14.43 7.16
N ILE A 239 -13.14 13.83 6.12
CA ILE A 239 -13.72 13.85 4.77
C ILE A 239 -15.07 13.14 4.73
N ILE A 240 -15.18 11.99 5.41
CA ILE A 240 -16.43 11.22 5.47
C ILE A 240 -17.55 12.02 6.14
N ASN A 241 -17.24 12.71 7.23
CA ASN A 241 -18.21 13.39 8.09
C ASN A 241 -18.55 14.83 7.68
N GLY A 242 -17.70 15.49 6.89
CA GLY A 242 -17.96 16.82 6.33
C GLY A 242 -18.82 16.77 5.07
#